data_AF-A0A8T5UCE0-F1
#
_entry.id   AF-A0A8T5UCE0-F1
#
_cell.length_a   1.000
_cell.length_b   1.000
_cell.length_c   1.000
_cell.angle_alpha   90.00
_cell.angle_beta   90.00
_cell.angle_gamma   90.00
#
_symmetry.space_group_name_H-M   'P 1'
#
loop_
_entity.id
_entity.type
_entity.pdbx_description
1 polymer ?
#
loop_
_entity_poly.entity_id
_entity_poly.type
_entity_poly.pdbx_seq_one_letter_code
_entity_poly.pdbx_strand_id
1 'polypeptide(L)'
;MTENQSGEDEKHSQYDYSFDYIQGKLEGKKDSYGMLMKEIVRAGICTECGTCAAVCPVLEWDHLIGEPKLIGKCTGCGICYNQCPRTITDPIQLIGDFKTGYVGNTNIPEVIGGQDGGSITSLLCYMFDEHLIDAAVVTMKDPKNPWHPIAQIISSKEDAIKSSGSIYCHSQTVEALMDAIRQDYRSIAFVGTPCNIDAVYKMMSSPSGMLKYFMRAHVLTIGLFCMDSFSPEAIYSFFKKEGLDLSKIKKMDINKGKFHVYYDPKAEPIKSFTIKSLHKFKSSSCNFCTDLTAENADISVGSVGSGPNKNTIFARTGIGTEIIEDAAKKGYLTIEPYDTINLNAVLFLAKLKKVSQYNIQKRKVFIVKDSKEEEPRIETKPESDQTPVSPALGTRKVLRVSKAINEVEKVLNISLTNAIGHVLENLKIRIVSVEDLFEKRPWITTIKELFPYETIEIGYPLEVQEGEIIYENVLVEASTDEYGKIYSKSFKLAPPEKK
;
A
#
# COMPACT_ATOMS: atom_id res chain seq x y z
N MET A 1 -48.95 -25.48 -22.79
CA MET A 1 -48.49 -26.83 -22.41
C MET A 1 -47.30 -27.09 -23.31
N THR A 2 -46.06 -27.29 -22.91
CA THR A 2 -45.31 -27.59 -21.67
C THR A 2 -43.87 -27.59 -22.21
N GLU A 3 -42.82 -26.99 -21.68
CA GLU A 3 -42.35 -26.81 -20.32
C GLU A 3 -41.28 -25.70 -20.32
N ASN A 4 -41.29 -24.89 -19.26
CA ASN A 4 -40.15 -24.07 -18.86
C ASN A 4 -39.00 -25.01 -18.47
N GLN A 5 -37.84 -24.89 -19.14
CA GLN A 5 -36.56 -25.16 -18.49
C GLN A 5 -35.98 -23.81 -18.11
N SER A 6 -36.38 -23.33 -16.94
CA SER A 6 -35.60 -22.37 -16.17
C SER A 6 -34.24 -23.01 -15.90
N GLY A 7 -33.27 -22.74 -16.77
CA GLY A 7 -31.87 -22.97 -16.46
C GLY A 7 -31.58 -22.21 -15.17
N GLU A 8 -31.17 -22.98 -14.17
CA GLU A 8 -30.84 -22.51 -12.83
C GLU A 8 -29.90 -21.30 -12.96
N ASP A 9 -30.40 -20.13 -12.58
CA ASP A 9 -29.56 -19.05 -12.10
C ASP A 9 -28.77 -19.65 -10.94
N GLU A 10 -27.57 -20.17 -11.21
CA GLU A 10 -26.54 -20.37 -10.21
C GLU A 10 -26.31 -19.00 -9.58
N LYS A 11 -27.08 -18.72 -8.53
CA LYS A 11 -26.75 -17.73 -7.51
C LYS A 11 -25.43 -18.20 -6.92
N HIS A 12 -24.32 -17.89 -7.60
CA HIS A 12 -23.01 -17.92 -6.98
C HIS A 12 -23.14 -17.09 -5.73
N SER A 13 -23.14 -17.77 -4.59
CA SER A 13 -23.11 -17.08 -3.32
C SER A 13 -21.82 -16.28 -3.32
N GLN A 14 -21.86 -15.09 -2.74
CA GLN A 14 -20.70 -14.21 -2.57
C GLN A 14 -19.52 -14.88 -1.81
N TYR A 15 -19.65 -16.17 -1.45
CA TYR A 15 -18.79 -16.93 -0.55
C TYR A 15 -18.64 -18.41 -0.98
N ASP A 16 -18.30 -18.69 -2.23
CA ASP A 16 -17.76 -20.01 -2.61
C ASP A 16 -16.31 -20.16 -2.07
N TYR A 17 -16.15 -20.07 -0.75
CA TYR A 17 -14.92 -20.51 -0.07
C TYR A 17 -14.94 -22.03 -0.02
N SER A 18 -14.50 -22.69 -1.09
CA SER A 18 -14.27 -24.12 -1.06
C SER A 18 -13.23 -24.46 0.03
N PHE A 19 -13.32 -25.67 0.60
CA PHE A 19 -12.27 -26.18 1.49
C PHE A 19 -10.87 -26.04 0.86
N ASP A 20 -10.78 -26.19 -0.46
CA ASP A 20 -9.54 -26.04 -1.24
C ASP A 20 -8.97 -24.62 -1.18
N TYR A 21 -9.82 -23.57 -1.21
CA TYR A 21 -9.37 -22.18 -1.07
C TYR A 21 -8.74 -21.92 0.30
N ILE A 22 -9.39 -22.39 1.36
CA ILE A 22 -8.89 -22.26 2.74
C ILE A 22 -7.58 -23.04 2.86
N GLN A 23 -7.52 -24.27 2.36
CA GLN A 23 -6.32 -25.10 2.40
C GLN A 23 -5.15 -24.42 1.67
N GLY A 24 -5.35 -23.90 0.46
CA GLY A 24 -4.32 -23.19 -0.29
C GLY A 24 -3.79 -21.94 0.43
N LYS A 25 -4.66 -21.20 1.13
CA LYS A 25 -4.25 -20.04 1.95
C LYS A 25 -3.42 -20.47 3.16
N LEU A 26 -3.78 -21.58 3.80
CA LEU A 26 -3.09 -22.13 4.98
C LEU A 26 -1.75 -22.79 4.63
N GLU A 27 -1.55 -23.24 3.40
CA GLU A 27 -0.25 -23.73 2.91
C GLU A 27 0.74 -22.59 2.61
N GLY A 28 0.20 -21.39 2.35
CA GLY A 28 0.97 -20.18 2.11
C GLY A 28 1.65 -19.63 3.36
N LYS A 29 2.98 -19.74 3.44
CA LYS A 29 3.81 -19.19 4.55
C LYS A 29 3.90 -17.65 4.59
N LYS A 30 2.94 -16.94 4.01
CA LYS A 30 2.93 -15.46 4.01
C LYS A 30 2.31 -14.96 5.31
N ASP A 31 1.09 -15.36 5.61
CA ASP A 31 0.42 -14.97 6.84
C ASP A 31 0.96 -15.81 8.01
N SER A 32 1.58 -15.18 9.00
CA SER A 32 2.22 -15.89 10.10
C SER A 32 1.96 -15.24 11.45
N TYR A 33 2.32 -15.94 12.52
CA TYR A 33 2.36 -15.35 13.86
C TYR A 33 3.22 -14.08 13.90
N GLY A 34 4.35 -14.07 13.19
CA GLY A 34 5.20 -12.88 13.07
C GLY A 34 4.46 -11.70 12.44
N MET A 35 3.66 -11.93 11.39
CA MET A 35 2.82 -10.88 10.81
C MET A 35 1.74 -10.38 11.77
N LEU A 36 1.10 -11.28 12.53
CA LEU A 36 0.11 -10.89 13.54
C LEU A 36 0.74 -9.99 14.61
N MET A 37 1.91 -10.41 15.12
CA MET A 37 2.63 -9.64 16.13
C MET A 37 3.05 -8.26 15.60
N LYS A 38 3.57 -8.20 14.38
CA LYS A 38 4.05 -6.96 13.77
C LYS A 38 2.92 -5.99 13.42
N GLU A 39 1.88 -6.46 12.75
CA GLU A 39 0.84 -5.61 12.17
C GLU A 39 -0.28 -5.27 13.16
N ILE A 40 -0.59 -6.14 14.12
CA ILE A 40 -1.74 -5.97 15.02
C ILE A 40 -1.30 -5.73 16.46
N VAL A 41 -0.52 -6.65 17.04
CA VAL A 41 -0.20 -6.62 18.48
C VAL A 41 0.73 -5.45 18.82
N ARG A 42 1.93 -5.42 18.23
CA ARG A 42 2.93 -4.36 18.45
C ARG A 42 2.53 -3.00 17.86
N ALA A 43 1.57 -2.99 16.94
CA ALA A 43 0.96 -1.77 16.44
C ALA A 43 -0.05 -1.16 17.42
N GLY A 44 -0.45 -1.90 18.48
CA GLY A 44 -1.40 -1.43 19.49
C GLY A 44 -2.87 -1.56 19.08
N ILE A 45 -3.15 -2.38 18.07
CA ILE A 45 -4.50 -2.60 17.49
C ILE A 45 -5.22 -3.74 18.20
N CYS A 46 -4.44 -4.68 18.75
CA CYS A 46 -4.96 -5.85 19.46
C CYS A 46 -5.95 -5.46 20.54
N THR A 47 -7.11 -6.11 20.53
CA THR A 47 -8.19 -5.90 21.51
C THR A 47 -8.18 -6.93 22.63
N GLU A 48 -7.11 -7.74 22.72
CA GLU A 48 -6.95 -8.76 23.76
C GLU A 48 -8.06 -9.81 23.83
N CYS A 49 -8.72 -10.08 22.70
CA CYS A 49 -9.84 -11.03 22.63
C CYS A 49 -9.44 -12.52 22.69
N GLY A 50 -8.14 -12.83 22.57
CA GLY A 50 -7.64 -14.21 22.63
C GLY A 50 -7.93 -15.09 21.41
N THR A 51 -8.60 -14.59 20.35
CA THR A 51 -8.97 -15.41 19.18
C THR A 51 -7.77 -16.15 18.58
N CYS A 52 -6.62 -15.50 18.47
CA CYS A 52 -5.40 -16.11 17.93
C CYS A 52 -4.90 -17.31 18.75
N ALA A 53 -4.98 -17.23 20.09
CA ALA A 53 -4.63 -18.33 20.98
C ALA A 53 -5.70 -19.44 20.97
N ALA A 54 -6.99 -19.08 20.84
CA ALA A 54 -8.08 -20.05 20.80
C ALA A 54 -8.05 -20.95 19.55
N VAL A 55 -7.64 -20.40 18.40
CA VAL A 55 -7.65 -21.13 17.12
C VAL A 55 -6.32 -21.80 16.76
N CYS A 56 -5.22 -21.45 17.44
CA CYS A 56 -3.89 -21.92 17.07
C CYS A 56 -3.34 -22.87 18.14
N PRO A 57 -3.06 -24.14 17.82
CA PRO A 57 -2.64 -25.14 18.80
C PRO A 57 -1.24 -24.90 19.39
N VAL A 58 -0.49 -23.92 18.86
CA VAL A 58 0.87 -23.58 19.30
C VAL A 58 0.95 -22.19 19.92
N LEU A 59 -0.20 -21.54 20.19
CA LEU A 59 -0.28 -20.26 20.88
C LEU A 59 -1.06 -20.40 22.19
N GLU A 60 -0.57 -19.72 23.23
CA GLU A 60 -1.27 -19.53 24.50
C GLU A 60 -1.44 -18.04 24.76
N TRP A 61 -2.45 -17.65 25.53
CA TRP A 61 -2.63 -16.25 25.92
C TRP A 61 -1.82 -15.93 27.18
N ASP A 62 -0.89 -14.97 27.11
CA ASP A 62 -0.18 -14.46 28.27
C ASP A 62 -1.05 -13.41 28.98
N HIS A 63 -1.62 -13.78 30.12
CA HIS A 63 -2.49 -12.90 30.90
C HIS A 63 -1.76 -11.75 31.62
N LEU A 64 -0.45 -11.86 31.82
CA LEU A 64 0.35 -10.82 32.48
C LEU A 64 0.73 -9.71 31.49
N ILE A 65 1.12 -10.11 30.28
CA ILE A 65 1.56 -9.19 29.24
C ILE A 65 0.38 -8.72 28.37
N GLY A 66 -0.69 -9.52 28.27
CA GLY A 66 -1.85 -9.22 27.44
C GLY A 66 -1.60 -9.50 25.95
N GLU A 67 -0.82 -10.54 25.63
CA GLU A 67 -0.45 -10.89 24.26
C GLU A 67 -0.39 -12.41 24.02
N PRO A 68 -0.55 -12.89 22.77
CA PRO A 68 -0.36 -14.30 22.49
C PRO A 68 1.13 -14.66 22.57
N LYS A 69 1.44 -15.83 23.14
CA LYS A 69 2.77 -16.40 23.30
C LYS A 69 2.88 -17.71 22.54
N LEU A 70 3.99 -17.93 21.84
CA LEU A 70 4.30 -19.21 21.22
C LEU A 70 4.74 -20.24 22.27
N ILE A 71 4.05 -21.38 22.30
CA ILE A 71 4.40 -22.55 23.15
C ILE A 71 4.91 -23.74 22.32
N GLY A 72 4.86 -23.63 20.99
CA GLY A 72 5.28 -24.69 20.08
C GLY A 72 5.84 -24.15 18.77
N LYS A 73 5.97 -25.04 17.78
CA LYS A 73 6.55 -24.71 16.48
C LYS A 73 5.50 -24.12 15.54
N CYS A 74 5.62 -22.84 15.21
CA CYS A 74 4.81 -22.21 14.18
C CYS A 74 5.15 -22.81 12.80
N THR A 75 4.13 -23.17 12.02
CA THR A 75 4.26 -23.67 10.65
C THR A 75 4.10 -22.58 9.58
N GLY A 76 3.68 -21.38 10.01
CA GLY A 76 3.38 -20.27 9.11
C GLY A 76 2.04 -20.44 8.39
N CYS A 77 1.09 -21.18 8.98
CA CYS A 77 -0.21 -21.42 8.35
C CYS A 77 -1.17 -20.23 8.35
N GLY A 78 -0.87 -19.16 9.09
CA GLY A 78 -1.68 -17.94 9.07
C GLY A 78 -3.04 -18.01 9.74
N ILE A 79 -3.45 -19.12 10.38
CA ILE A 79 -4.74 -19.21 11.09
C ILE A 79 -4.88 -18.08 12.11
N CYS A 80 -3.88 -17.88 12.97
CA CYS A 80 -3.88 -16.84 13.98
C CYS A 80 -4.01 -15.41 13.40
N TYR A 81 -3.46 -15.18 12.21
CA TYR A 81 -3.55 -13.92 11.49
C TYR A 81 -4.94 -13.78 10.86
N ASN A 82 -5.36 -14.76 10.04
CA ASN A 82 -6.60 -14.72 9.28
C ASN A 82 -7.88 -14.72 10.13
N GLN A 83 -7.83 -15.28 11.34
CA GLN A 83 -8.96 -15.25 12.28
C GLN A 83 -8.97 -13.98 13.15
N CYS A 84 -7.96 -13.12 13.05
CA CYS A 84 -7.94 -11.90 13.83
C CYS A 84 -8.99 -10.91 13.30
N PRO A 85 -9.91 -10.41 14.13
CA PRO A 85 -10.94 -9.45 13.69
C PRO A 85 -10.37 -8.09 13.28
N ARG A 86 -9.07 -7.84 13.53
CA ARG A 86 -8.37 -6.62 13.15
C ARG A 86 -7.54 -6.74 11.88
N THR A 87 -7.42 -7.94 11.32
CA THR A 87 -6.79 -8.15 10.01
C THR A 87 -7.85 -8.10 8.92
N ILE A 88 -7.52 -7.47 7.79
CA ILE A 88 -8.35 -7.48 6.60
C ILE A 88 -7.71 -8.45 5.62
N THR A 89 -8.36 -9.58 5.39
CA THR A 89 -7.78 -10.70 4.61
C THR A 89 -8.58 -11.04 3.37
N ASP A 90 -9.75 -10.43 3.21
CA ASP A 90 -10.58 -10.51 2.02
C ASP A 90 -10.23 -9.35 1.07
N PRO A 91 -9.88 -9.64 -0.20
CA PRO A 91 -9.67 -8.63 -1.23
C PRO A 91 -10.83 -7.63 -1.37
N ILE A 92 -12.09 -8.07 -1.27
CA ILE A 92 -13.27 -7.20 -1.41
C ILE A 92 -13.28 -6.17 -0.29
N GLN A 93 -12.93 -6.56 0.93
CA GLN A 93 -12.82 -5.63 2.05
C GLN A 93 -11.66 -4.62 1.90
N LEU A 94 -10.71 -4.87 0.99
CA LEU A 94 -9.58 -3.96 0.73
C LEU A 94 -9.89 -2.94 -0.37
N ILE A 95 -10.52 -3.36 -1.47
CA ILE A 95 -10.66 -2.52 -2.67
C ILE A 95 -12.12 -2.31 -3.12
N GLY A 96 -13.08 -2.79 -2.33
CA GLY A 96 -14.49 -2.79 -2.65
C GLY A 96 -14.82 -3.81 -3.75
N ASP A 97 -16.11 -4.00 -3.99
CA ASP A 97 -16.58 -4.85 -5.07
C ASP A 97 -16.43 -4.15 -6.43
N PHE A 98 -16.12 -4.90 -7.47
CA PHE A 98 -16.08 -4.43 -8.85
C PHE A 98 -16.38 -5.58 -9.81
N LYS A 99 -17.05 -5.26 -10.93
CA LYS A 99 -17.45 -6.24 -11.94
C LYS A 99 -16.26 -6.67 -12.80
N THR A 100 -15.53 -5.68 -13.33
CA THR A 100 -14.43 -5.91 -14.26
C THR A 100 -13.29 -4.93 -14.02
N GLY A 101 -12.05 -5.42 -14.10
CA GLY A 101 -10.85 -4.60 -14.06
C GLY A 101 -10.22 -4.50 -15.45
N TYR A 102 -9.68 -3.33 -15.77
CA TYR A 102 -8.95 -3.07 -17.02
C TYR A 102 -7.65 -2.32 -16.74
N VAL A 103 -6.69 -2.48 -17.64
CA VAL A 103 -5.56 -1.56 -17.78
C VAL A 103 -5.85 -0.65 -18.97
N GLY A 104 -5.95 0.66 -18.73
CA GLY A 104 -6.36 1.64 -19.73
C GLY A 104 -5.27 2.65 -20.09
N ASN A 105 -5.26 3.08 -21.35
CA ASN A 105 -4.46 4.21 -21.81
C ASN A 105 -5.23 5.03 -22.86
N THR A 106 -5.09 6.35 -22.81
CA THR A 106 -5.71 7.26 -23.78
C THR A 106 -5.18 7.06 -25.19
N ASN A 107 -6.06 7.19 -26.17
CA ASN A 107 -5.71 7.31 -27.58
C ASN A 107 -5.85 8.76 -28.09
N ILE A 108 -6.29 9.70 -27.25
CA ILE A 108 -6.49 11.10 -27.62
C ILE A 108 -5.13 11.81 -27.60
N PRO A 109 -4.61 12.31 -28.74
CA PRO A 109 -3.26 12.87 -28.83
C PRO A 109 -2.95 13.97 -27.81
N GLU A 110 -3.91 14.85 -27.54
CA GLU A 110 -3.80 15.97 -26.60
C GLU A 110 -3.77 15.53 -25.13
N VAL A 111 -4.24 14.32 -24.86
CA VAL A 111 -4.29 13.72 -23.50
C VAL A 111 -3.10 12.79 -23.27
N ILE A 112 -2.39 12.38 -24.32
CA ILE A 112 -1.15 11.61 -24.20
C ILE A 112 -0.14 12.39 -23.35
N GLY A 113 0.36 11.76 -22.29
CA GLY A 113 1.23 12.43 -21.32
C GLY A 113 0.47 13.21 -20.23
N GLY A 114 -0.86 13.05 -20.16
CA GLY A 114 -1.67 13.37 -18.99
C GLY A 114 -1.19 12.64 -17.73
N GLN A 115 -1.98 12.71 -16.65
CA GLN A 115 -1.60 11.96 -15.46
C GLN A 115 -1.74 10.45 -15.73
N ASP A 116 -0.62 9.75 -15.62
CA ASP A 116 -0.49 8.32 -15.91
C ASP A 116 -0.98 7.95 -17.32
N GLY A 117 -2.13 7.29 -17.46
CA GLY A 117 -2.71 6.87 -18.73
C GLY A 117 -3.79 7.79 -19.31
N GLY A 118 -4.16 8.89 -18.64
CA GLY A 118 -5.16 9.85 -19.17
C GLY A 118 -6.58 9.30 -19.33
N SER A 119 -6.93 8.22 -18.62
CA SER A 119 -8.19 7.50 -18.85
C SER A 119 -9.43 8.31 -18.49
N ILE A 120 -9.42 9.06 -17.37
CA ILE A 120 -10.57 9.87 -16.94
C ILE A 120 -10.90 10.94 -17.98
N THR A 121 -9.91 11.70 -18.42
CA THR A 121 -10.11 12.72 -19.44
C THR A 121 -10.66 12.12 -20.73
N SER A 122 -10.19 10.93 -21.12
CA SER A 122 -10.69 10.23 -22.30
C SER A 122 -12.15 9.81 -22.17
N LEU A 123 -12.55 9.30 -20.99
CA LEU A 123 -13.94 8.95 -20.69
C LEU A 123 -14.83 10.21 -20.70
N LEU A 124 -14.37 11.33 -20.13
CA LEU A 124 -15.10 12.60 -20.20
C LEU A 124 -15.28 13.09 -21.64
N CYS A 125 -14.22 13.02 -22.46
CA CYS A 125 -14.28 13.40 -23.87
C CYS A 125 -15.30 12.54 -24.63
N TYR A 126 -15.28 11.23 -24.42
CA TYR A 126 -16.26 10.30 -24.98
C TYR A 126 -17.68 10.67 -24.57
N MET A 127 -17.93 10.88 -23.27
CA MET A 127 -19.26 11.17 -22.77
C MET A 127 -19.80 12.52 -23.26
N PHE A 128 -18.95 13.53 -23.46
CA PHE A 128 -19.36 14.79 -24.07
C PHE A 128 -19.66 14.64 -25.56
N ASP A 129 -18.79 13.98 -26.34
CA ASP A 129 -18.97 13.76 -27.78
C ASP A 129 -20.23 12.92 -28.09
N GLU A 130 -20.56 11.97 -27.22
CA GLU A 130 -21.74 11.11 -27.34
C GLU A 130 -22.99 11.66 -26.64
N HIS A 131 -22.91 12.88 -26.09
CA HIS A 131 -23.99 13.54 -25.37
C HIS A 131 -24.59 12.71 -24.22
N LEU A 132 -23.76 11.88 -23.58
CA LEU A 132 -24.14 11.09 -22.40
C LEU A 132 -24.21 11.95 -21.13
N ILE A 133 -23.45 13.04 -21.11
CA ILE A 133 -23.43 14.03 -20.03
C ILE A 133 -23.63 15.44 -20.59
N ASP A 134 -24.25 16.31 -19.80
CA ASP A 134 -24.37 17.75 -20.08
C ASP A 134 -23.35 18.59 -19.32
N ALA A 135 -22.86 18.08 -18.18
CA ALA A 135 -21.76 18.67 -17.42
C ALA A 135 -20.86 17.61 -16.79
N ALA A 136 -19.64 18.02 -16.47
CA ALA A 136 -18.77 17.30 -15.56
C ALA A 136 -18.26 18.22 -14.45
N VAL A 137 -18.11 17.68 -13.25
CA VAL A 137 -17.50 18.34 -12.10
C VAL A 137 -16.10 17.80 -11.94
N VAL A 138 -15.12 18.69 -12.06
CA VAL A 138 -13.69 18.35 -12.04
C VAL A 138 -12.90 19.33 -11.15
N THR A 139 -11.66 18.97 -10.83
CA THR A 139 -10.71 19.88 -10.17
C THR A 139 -9.77 20.48 -11.21
N MET A 140 -9.60 21.80 -11.19
CA MET A 140 -8.65 22.53 -12.03
C MET A 140 -7.69 23.38 -11.17
N LYS A 141 -6.64 23.90 -11.79
CA LYS A 141 -5.72 24.85 -11.16
C LYS A 141 -6.35 26.24 -11.19
N ASP A 142 -6.27 26.97 -10.09
CA ASP A 142 -6.68 28.38 -10.05
C ASP A 142 -5.79 29.21 -11.01
N PRO A 143 -6.37 29.94 -11.98
CA PRO A 143 -5.62 30.84 -12.86
C PRO A 143 -4.85 31.93 -12.11
N LYS A 144 -5.33 32.35 -10.95
CA LYS A 144 -4.71 33.41 -10.12
C LYS A 144 -3.68 32.86 -9.14
N ASN A 145 -3.83 31.60 -8.73
CA ASN A 145 -2.97 30.96 -7.74
C ASN A 145 -2.48 29.59 -8.22
N PRO A 146 -1.28 29.52 -8.84
CA PRO A 146 -0.76 28.28 -9.43
C PRO A 146 -0.82 27.09 -8.46
N TRP A 147 -1.37 25.97 -8.95
CA TRP A 147 -1.55 24.72 -8.21
C TRP A 147 -2.57 24.74 -7.08
N HIS A 148 -3.17 25.88 -6.75
CA HIS A 148 -4.32 25.87 -5.83
C HIS A 148 -5.50 25.17 -6.51
N PRO A 149 -6.10 24.14 -5.90
CA PRO A 149 -7.21 23.42 -6.50
C PRO A 149 -8.49 24.25 -6.45
N ILE A 150 -9.23 24.29 -7.56
CA ILE A 150 -10.60 24.82 -7.62
C ILE A 150 -11.51 23.78 -8.24
N ALA A 151 -12.68 23.59 -7.66
CA ALA A 151 -13.71 22.78 -8.28
C ALA A 151 -14.38 23.59 -9.41
N GLN A 152 -14.62 22.97 -10.55
CA GLN A 152 -15.22 23.60 -11.72
C GLN A 152 -16.26 22.70 -12.35
N ILE A 153 -17.30 23.35 -12.88
CA ILE A 153 -18.31 22.74 -13.74
C ILE A 153 -17.85 22.98 -15.17
N ILE A 154 -17.59 21.91 -15.91
CA ILE A 154 -17.23 21.96 -17.33
C ILE A 154 -18.36 21.39 -18.17
N SER A 155 -18.54 21.91 -19.38
CA SER A 155 -19.61 21.50 -20.30
C SER A 155 -19.07 21.21 -21.71
N SER A 156 -17.77 20.99 -21.85
CA SER A 156 -17.11 20.78 -23.15
C SER A 156 -15.94 19.81 -23.04
N LYS A 157 -15.65 19.16 -24.16
CA LYS A 157 -14.48 18.29 -24.34
C LYS A 157 -13.17 19.06 -24.18
N GLU A 158 -13.10 20.27 -24.71
CA GLU A 158 -11.90 21.12 -24.63
C GLU A 158 -11.55 21.44 -23.17
N ASP A 159 -12.56 21.68 -22.35
CA ASP A 159 -12.36 21.92 -20.92
C ASP A 159 -12.00 20.64 -20.16
N ALA A 160 -12.52 19.48 -20.58
CA ALA A 160 -12.09 18.18 -20.05
C ALA A 160 -10.59 17.96 -20.28
N ILE A 161 -10.07 18.27 -21.47
CA ILE A 161 -8.64 18.18 -21.79
C ILE A 161 -7.82 19.13 -20.92
N LYS A 162 -8.26 20.39 -20.76
CA LYS A 162 -7.58 21.38 -19.90
C LYS A 162 -7.55 20.99 -18.42
N SER A 163 -8.51 20.18 -17.97
CA SER A 163 -8.57 19.71 -16.57
C SER A 163 -7.59 18.57 -16.25
N SER A 164 -6.87 18.03 -17.25
CA SER A 164 -5.95 16.91 -17.07
C SER A 164 -4.77 17.24 -16.14
N GLY A 165 -4.41 16.26 -15.30
CA GLY A 165 -3.30 16.34 -14.36
C GLY A 165 -3.73 16.18 -12.90
N SER A 166 -2.87 15.61 -12.06
CA SER A 166 -3.15 15.49 -10.63
C SER A 166 -2.78 16.76 -9.86
N ILE A 167 -3.67 17.18 -8.96
CA ILE A 167 -3.39 18.19 -7.93
C ILE A 167 -3.52 17.50 -6.58
N TYR A 168 -2.40 17.37 -5.85
CA TYR A 168 -2.32 16.58 -4.61
C TYR A 168 -2.85 17.33 -3.37
N CYS A 169 -3.95 18.05 -3.53
CA CYS A 169 -4.58 18.85 -2.49
C CYS A 169 -6.10 18.67 -2.54
N HIS A 170 -6.77 18.90 -1.41
CA HIS A 170 -8.23 18.80 -1.34
C HIS A 170 -8.92 19.82 -2.23
N SER A 171 -10.01 19.40 -2.89
CA SER A 171 -10.88 20.26 -3.70
C SER A 171 -12.34 20.05 -3.29
N GLN A 172 -13.11 21.14 -3.20
CA GLN A 172 -14.51 21.14 -2.79
C GLN A 172 -15.45 20.76 -3.96
N THR A 173 -15.20 19.63 -4.62
CA THR A 173 -15.98 19.21 -5.81
C THR A 173 -17.46 18.98 -5.51
N VAL A 174 -17.81 18.54 -4.31
CA VAL A 174 -19.22 18.33 -3.90
C VAL A 174 -20.02 19.65 -3.91
N GLU A 175 -19.38 20.79 -3.64
CA GLU A 175 -20.02 22.10 -3.74
C GLU A 175 -20.39 22.42 -5.20
N ALA A 176 -19.42 22.24 -6.11
CA ALA A 176 -19.63 22.42 -7.55
C ALA A 176 -20.69 21.46 -8.13
N LEU A 177 -20.82 20.25 -7.59
CA LEU A 177 -21.92 19.34 -7.94
C LEU A 177 -23.28 19.93 -7.57
N MET A 178 -23.42 20.49 -6.37
CA MET A 178 -24.67 21.13 -5.96
C MET A 178 -24.97 22.36 -6.80
N ASP A 179 -23.95 23.13 -7.19
CA ASP A 179 -24.11 24.26 -8.09
C ASP A 179 -24.52 23.84 -9.51
N ALA A 180 -23.96 22.75 -10.03
CA ALA A 180 -24.38 22.19 -11.32
C ALA A 180 -25.86 21.81 -11.31
N ILE A 181 -26.32 21.16 -10.25
CA ILE A 181 -27.74 20.80 -10.08
C ILE A 181 -28.63 22.05 -9.99
N ARG A 182 -28.19 23.11 -9.29
CA ARG A 182 -28.92 24.39 -9.21
C ARG A 182 -28.95 25.15 -10.54
N GLN A 183 -27.99 24.89 -11.43
CA GLN A 183 -27.94 25.42 -12.79
C GLN A 183 -28.72 24.55 -13.80
N ASP A 184 -29.55 23.61 -13.31
CA ASP A 184 -30.40 22.72 -14.10
C ASP A 184 -29.66 21.71 -14.99
N TYR A 185 -28.37 21.44 -14.74
CA TYR A 185 -27.69 20.27 -15.32
C TYR A 185 -28.30 18.97 -14.77
N ARG A 186 -28.51 17.99 -15.65
CA ARG A 186 -29.24 16.76 -15.37
C ARG A 186 -28.41 15.50 -15.52
N SER A 187 -27.41 15.47 -16.40
CA SER A 187 -26.58 14.29 -16.66
C SER A 187 -25.14 14.63 -16.33
N ILE A 188 -24.76 14.50 -15.07
CA ILE A 188 -23.52 15.05 -14.54
C ILE A 188 -22.50 13.93 -14.32
N ALA A 189 -21.32 14.04 -14.92
CA ALA A 189 -20.16 13.25 -14.49
C ALA A 189 -19.49 13.92 -13.28
N PHE A 190 -19.29 13.19 -12.19
CA PHE A 190 -18.64 13.67 -10.98
C PHE A 190 -17.28 13.00 -10.81
N VAL A 191 -16.19 13.77 -10.93
CA VAL A 191 -14.83 13.27 -10.70
C VAL A 191 -14.38 13.67 -9.29
N GLY A 192 -13.96 12.70 -8.48
CA GLY A 192 -13.57 12.96 -7.10
C GLY A 192 -12.65 11.91 -6.49
N THR A 193 -11.98 12.28 -5.42
CA THR A 193 -11.25 11.32 -4.57
C THR A 193 -12.22 10.49 -3.71
N PRO A 194 -11.79 9.39 -3.06
CA PRO A 194 -12.70 8.48 -2.37
C PRO A 194 -13.61 9.17 -1.35
N CYS A 195 -13.11 10.14 -0.59
CA CYS A 195 -13.95 10.88 0.35
C CYS A 195 -15.01 11.77 -0.32
N ASN A 196 -14.76 12.27 -1.54
CA ASN A 196 -15.77 12.98 -2.33
C ASN A 196 -16.82 12.01 -2.86
N ILE A 197 -16.39 10.84 -3.34
CA ILE A 197 -17.29 9.78 -3.80
C ILE A 197 -18.18 9.30 -2.65
N ASP A 198 -17.62 9.03 -1.48
CA ASP A 198 -18.38 8.65 -0.28
C ASP A 198 -19.40 9.71 0.13
N ALA A 199 -19.06 10.99 0.00
CA ALA A 199 -20.00 12.08 0.28
C ALA A 199 -21.19 12.05 -0.70
N VAL A 200 -20.93 11.93 -2.00
CA VAL A 200 -21.98 11.85 -3.03
C VAL A 200 -22.80 10.58 -2.86
N TYR A 201 -22.16 9.43 -2.65
CA TYR A 201 -22.81 8.15 -2.38
C TYR A 201 -23.74 8.25 -1.16
N LYS A 202 -23.29 8.83 -0.05
CA LYS A 202 -24.12 9.03 1.14
C LYS A 202 -25.26 10.01 0.88
N MET A 203 -25.04 11.06 0.10
CA MET A 203 -26.09 12.02 -0.28
C MET A 203 -27.17 11.38 -1.17
N MET A 204 -26.85 10.36 -1.95
CA MET A 204 -27.80 9.61 -2.79
C MET A 204 -28.50 8.48 -2.02
N SER A 205 -27.74 7.67 -1.26
CA SER A 205 -28.23 6.41 -0.68
C SER A 205 -28.81 6.53 0.73
N SER A 206 -28.42 7.55 1.52
CA SER A 206 -28.82 7.60 2.92
C SER A 206 -30.29 8.01 3.13
N PRO A 207 -30.93 7.56 4.24
CA PRO A 207 -32.30 7.96 4.57
C PRO A 207 -32.52 9.47 4.70
N SER A 208 -31.48 10.23 5.02
CA SER A 208 -31.52 11.71 5.10
C SER A 208 -30.70 12.39 3.98
N GLY A 209 -30.31 11.63 2.95
CA GLY A 209 -29.56 12.15 1.82
C GLY A 209 -30.37 13.18 1.02
N MET A 210 -29.74 14.28 0.62
CA MET A 210 -30.44 15.35 -0.10
C MET A 210 -30.53 15.10 -1.61
N LEU A 211 -29.56 14.40 -2.22
CA LEU A 211 -29.50 14.20 -3.67
C LEU A 211 -30.69 13.41 -4.21
N LYS A 212 -31.22 12.45 -3.43
CA LYS A 212 -32.40 11.68 -3.83
C LYS A 212 -33.68 12.51 -4.03
N TYR A 213 -33.76 13.71 -3.46
CA TYR A 213 -34.90 14.61 -3.69
C TYR A 213 -34.76 15.40 -4.99
N PHE A 214 -33.54 15.51 -5.53
CA PHE A 214 -33.28 16.07 -6.86
C PHE A 214 -33.43 14.97 -7.92
N MET A 215 -34.62 14.37 -8.04
CA MET A 215 -34.90 13.21 -8.92
C MET A 215 -34.63 13.43 -10.43
N ARG A 216 -34.23 14.64 -10.83
CA ARG A 216 -33.92 15.01 -12.22
C ARG A 216 -32.43 14.98 -12.54
N ALA A 217 -31.56 14.86 -11.53
CA ALA A 217 -30.11 14.83 -11.72
C ALA A 217 -29.59 13.39 -11.60
N HIS A 218 -29.07 12.88 -12.71
CA HIS A 218 -28.33 11.63 -12.81
C HIS A 218 -26.84 11.95 -12.65
N VAL A 219 -26.22 11.38 -11.61
CA VAL A 219 -24.81 11.62 -11.31
C VAL A 219 -24.03 10.34 -11.56
N LEU A 220 -23.18 10.33 -12.59
CA LEU A 220 -22.22 9.27 -12.84
C LEU A 220 -20.93 9.58 -12.08
N THR A 221 -20.45 8.66 -11.25
CA THR A 221 -19.31 8.89 -10.38
C THR A 221 -18.02 8.24 -10.89
N ILE A 222 -16.97 9.05 -11.07
CA ILE A 222 -15.63 8.61 -11.44
C ILE A 222 -14.67 8.88 -10.27
N GLY A 223 -14.29 7.82 -9.57
CA GLY A 223 -13.43 7.84 -8.40
C GLY A 223 -11.94 7.78 -8.75
N LEU A 224 -11.14 8.66 -8.17
CA LEU A 224 -9.68 8.63 -8.24
C LEU A 224 -9.11 7.76 -7.13
N PHE A 225 -8.07 6.96 -7.41
CA PHE A 225 -7.31 6.33 -6.34
C PHE A 225 -6.58 7.40 -5.53
N CYS A 226 -6.67 7.34 -4.20
CA CYS A 226 -6.09 8.36 -3.33
C CYS A 226 -5.50 7.74 -2.07
N MET A 227 -4.19 7.88 -1.90
CA MET A 227 -3.54 7.54 -0.65
C MET A 227 -3.67 8.68 0.35
N ASP A 228 -3.17 9.87 -0.01
CA ASP A 228 -3.09 11.04 0.86
C ASP A 228 -3.28 12.32 0.06
N SER A 229 -3.81 13.34 0.72
CA SER A 229 -3.92 14.71 0.19
C SER A 229 -3.20 15.67 1.13
N PHE A 230 -2.59 16.72 0.57
CA PHE A 230 -1.80 17.69 1.32
C PHE A 230 -2.57 19.00 1.54
N SER A 231 -2.18 19.74 2.57
CA SER A 231 -2.68 21.11 2.79
C SER A 231 -1.93 22.09 1.88
N PRO A 232 -2.59 22.79 0.94
CA PRO A 232 -1.96 23.74 0.02
C PRO A 232 -1.06 24.76 0.72
N GLU A 233 -1.54 25.32 1.83
CA GLU A 233 -0.88 26.38 2.60
C GLU A 233 0.46 25.88 3.16
N ALA A 234 0.52 24.60 3.52
CA ALA A 234 1.70 23.99 4.12
C ALA A 234 2.70 23.51 3.06
N ILE A 235 2.24 22.70 2.09
CA ILE A 235 3.13 22.06 1.11
C ILE A 235 3.72 23.08 0.12
N TYR A 236 2.94 24.06 -0.33
CA TYR A 236 3.43 25.06 -1.28
C TYR A 236 4.34 26.09 -0.62
N SER A 237 4.11 26.42 0.65
CA SER A 237 5.06 27.22 1.44
C SER A 237 6.39 26.49 1.62
N PHE A 238 6.35 25.16 1.81
CA PHE A 238 7.55 24.33 1.84
C PHE A 238 8.28 24.32 0.48
N PHE A 239 7.57 24.13 -0.63
CA PHE A 239 8.17 24.17 -1.96
C PHE A 239 8.86 25.50 -2.27
N LYS A 240 8.25 26.63 -1.90
CA LYS A 240 8.88 27.96 -2.03
C LYS A 240 10.17 28.07 -1.21
N LYS A 241 10.19 27.57 0.03
CA LYS A 241 11.41 27.53 0.88
C LYS A 241 12.51 26.65 0.28
N GLU A 242 12.12 25.59 -0.40
CA GLU A 242 13.02 24.69 -1.12
C GLU A 242 13.52 25.23 -2.48
N GLY A 243 13.18 26.48 -2.81
CA GLY A 243 13.61 27.17 -4.03
C GLY A 243 12.78 26.86 -5.28
N LEU A 244 11.61 26.23 -5.14
CA LEU A 244 10.75 25.89 -6.26
C LEU A 244 9.80 27.04 -6.61
N ASP A 245 9.70 27.35 -7.91
CA ASP A 245 8.75 28.33 -8.44
C ASP A 245 7.50 27.60 -8.91
N LEU A 246 6.41 27.75 -8.16
CA LEU A 246 5.12 27.10 -8.43
C LEU A 246 4.57 27.43 -9.82
N SER A 247 4.86 28.62 -10.35
CA SER A 247 4.36 29.06 -11.66
C SER A 247 5.00 28.27 -12.82
N LYS A 248 6.22 27.77 -12.61
CA LYS A 248 6.97 26.97 -13.59
C LYS A 248 6.65 25.48 -13.50
N ILE A 249 6.06 25.00 -12.40
CA ILE A 249 5.70 23.59 -12.24
C ILE A 249 4.59 23.24 -13.23
N LYS A 250 4.86 22.25 -14.09
CA LYS A 250 3.92 21.73 -15.09
C LYS A 250 3.30 20.40 -14.65
N LYS A 251 4.04 19.55 -13.96
CA LYS A 251 3.57 18.25 -13.46
C LYS A 251 4.09 17.99 -12.04
N MET A 252 3.26 17.33 -11.25
CA MET A 252 3.63 16.69 -9.98
C MET A 252 3.26 15.22 -10.09
N ASP A 253 4.06 14.33 -9.52
CA ASP A 253 3.80 12.89 -9.59
C ASP A 253 4.21 12.18 -8.30
N ILE A 254 3.50 11.11 -7.93
CA ILE A 254 3.87 10.25 -6.81
C ILE A 254 4.05 8.83 -7.33
N ASN A 255 5.29 8.38 -7.38
CA ASN A 255 5.60 7.00 -7.73
C ASN A 255 6.80 6.51 -6.91
N LYS A 256 6.89 5.18 -6.71
CA LYS A 256 8.00 4.51 -6.02
C LYS A 256 8.40 5.15 -4.67
N GLY A 257 7.42 5.63 -3.90
CA GLY A 257 7.64 6.22 -2.57
C GLY A 257 8.26 7.61 -2.58
N LYS A 258 8.30 8.29 -3.73
CA LYS A 258 8.80 9.67 -3.88
C LYS A 258 7.73 10.57 -4.52
N PHE A 259 7.75 11.83 -4.10
CA PHE A 259 6.98 12.93 -4.70
C PHE A 259 7.91 13.70 -5.64
N HIS A 260 7.56 13.71 -6.92
CA HIS A 260 8.34 14.30 -7.99
C HIS A 260 7.71 15.60 -8.47
N VAL A 261 8.55 16.61 -8.71
CA VAL A 261 8.15 17.91 -9.27
C VAL A 261 8.84 18.10 -10.61
N TYR A 262 8.10 18.57 -11.61
CA TYR A 262 8.59 18.75 -12.98
C TYR A 262 8.27 20.15 -13.52
N TYR A 263 9.27 20.82 -14.10
CA TYR A 263 9.07 22.01 -14.93
C TYR A 263 8.76 21.66 -16.39
N ASP A 264 9.26 20.53 -16.87
CA ASP A 264 8.88 19.92 -18.15
C ASP A 264 8.38 18.49 -17.88
N PRO A 265 7.13 18.14 -18.23
CA PRO A 265 6.59 16.80 -18.03
C PRO A 265 7.37 15.67 -18.70
N LYS A 266 8.19 15.97 -19.72
CA LYS A 266 9.00 14.99 -20.47
C LYS A 266 10.43 14.87 -19.97
N ALA A 267 10.87 15.75 -19.07
CA ALA A 267 12.22 15.76 -18.53
C ALA A 267 12.31 15.03 -17.18
N GLU A 268 13.53 14.95 -16.64
CA GLU A 268 13.75 14.48 -15.28
C GLU A 268 13.12 15.43 -14.23
N PRO A 269 12.71 14.90 -13.07
CA PRO A 269 12.14 15.74 -12.03
C PRO A 269 13.19 16.72 -11.50
N ILE A 270 12.82 18.01 -11.41
CA ILE A 270 13.71 19.04 -10.86
C ILE A 270 14.02 18.77 -9.39
N LYS A 271 13.06 18.18 -8.67
CA LYS A 271 13.22 17.80 -7.27
C LYS A 271 12.33 16.61 -6.95
N SER A 272 12.87 15.72 -6.12
CA SER A 272 12.17 14.53 -5.63
C SER A 272 12.26 14.47 -4.11
N PHE A 273 11.13 14.38 -3.44
CA PHE A 273 11.03 14.27 -1.97
C PHE A 273 10.60 12.86 -1.59
N THR A 274 11.12 12.31 -0.51
CA THR A 274 10.57 11.06 0.03
C THR A 274 9.18 11.33 0.62
N ILE A 275 8.22 10.41 0.45
CA ILE A 275 6.89 10.59 1.05
C ILE A 275 6.98 10.73 2.58
N LYS A 276 7.98 10.08 3.18
CA LYS A 276 8.25 10.19 4.62
C LYS A 276 8.51 11.63 5.07
N SER A 277 9.22 12.43 4.29
CA SER A 277 9.52 13.83 4.64
C SER A 277 8.30 14.74 4.52
N LEU A 278 7.33 14.35 3.68
CA LEU A 278 6.11 15.10 3.42
C LEU A 278 4.93 14.74 4.33
N HIS A 279 4.99 13.65 5.10
CA HIS A 279 3.88 13.26 6.00
C HIS A 279 3.42 14.37 6.94
N LYS A 280 4.30 15.27 7.37
CA LYS A 280 3.94 16.42 8.23
C LYS A 280 3.01 17.44 7.55
N PHE A 281 2.92 17.43 6.23
CA PHE A 281 2.07 18.30 5.42
C PHE A 281 0.79 17.60 4.94
N LYS A 282 0.64 16.30 5.24
CA LYS A 282 -0.55 15.52 4.96
C LYS A 282 -1.73 16.13 5.71
N SER A 283 -2.88 16.20 5.06
CA SER A 283 -4.12 16.58 5.72
C SER A 283 -4.45 15.60 6.84
N SER A 284 -4.74 16.13 8.04
CA SER A 284 -5.00 15.31 9.22
C SER A 284 -6.17 14.34 9.04
N SER A 285 -7.18 14.72 8.25
CA SER A 285 -8.35 13.89 7.93
C SER A 285 -7.97 12.61 7.19
N CYS A 286 -6.92 12.63 6.35
CA CYS A 286 -6.48 11.47 5.59
C CYS A 286 -5.91 10.34 6.46
N ASN A 287 -5.65 10.57 7.75
CA ASN A 287 -5.29 9.51 8.71
C ASN A 287 -6.48 8.63 9.09
N PHE A 288 -7.70 9.11 8.93
CA PHE A 288 -8.94 8.39 9.26
C PHE A 288 -9.61 7.76 8.03
N CYS A 289 -9.18 8.16 6.82
CA CYS A 289 -9.70 7.62 5.58
C CYS A 289 -9.12 6.22 5.33
N THR A 290 -10.01 5.26 5.10
CA THR A 290 -9.69 3.84 4.86
C THR A 290 -9.86 3.42 3.41
N ASP A 291 -10.49 4.25 2.56
CA ASP A 291 -10.69 3.95 1.15
C ASP A 291 -9.50 4.47 0.32
N LEU A 292 -8.90 3.56 -0.46
CA LEU A 292 -7.89 3.88 -1.47
C LEU A 292 -8.50 4.02 -2.86
N THR A 293 -9.42 3.13 -3.23
CA THR A 293 -9.82 2.85 -4.62
C THR A 293 -11.16 3.44 -4.99
N ALA A 294 -11.74 4.30 -4.16
CA ALA A 294 -13.08 4.88 -4.35
C ALA A 294 -14.12 3.77 -4.52
N GLU A 295 -14.34 3.00 -3.47
CA GLU A 295 -15.13 1.76 -3.45
C GLU A 295 -16.59 1.96 -3.88
N ASN A 296 -17.13 3.16 -3.67
CA ASN A 296 -18.52 3.52 -3.96
C ASN A 296 -18.73 4.25 -5.31
N ALA A 297 -17.74 4.28 -6.20
CA ALA A 297 -17.86 4.93 -7.52
C ALA A 297 -18.53 4.01 -8.56
N ASP A 298 -18.95 4.55 -9.70
CA ASP A 298 -19.33 3.76 -10.88
C ASP A 298 -18.08 3.23 -11.61
N ILE A 299 -17.08 4.09 -11.72
CA ILE A 299 -15.77 3.81 -12.32
C ILE A 299 -14.69 4.30 -11.35
N SER A 300 -13.70 3.48 -11.05
CA SER A 300 -12.53 3.90 -10.27
C SER A 300 -11.25 3.82 -11.08
N VAL A 301 -10.40 4.83 -10.99
CA VAL A 301 -9.18 4.94 -11.81
C VAL A 301 -7.99 5.32 -10.94
N GLY A 302 -6.87 4.63 -11.14
CA GLY A 302 -5.59 4.98 -10.50
C GLY A 302 -4.37 4.60 -11.31
N SER A 303 -3.19 4.88 -10.77
CA SER A 303 -1.89 4.61 -11.41
C SER A 303 -1.26 3.27 -11.00
N VAL A 304 -1.68 2.74 -9.86
CA VAL A 304 -1.02 1.58 -9.24
C VAL A 304 -1.57 0.32 -9.87
N GLY A 305 -0.67 -0.61 -10.22
CA GLY A 305 -1.03 -1.90 -10.81
C GLY A 305 -1.15 -1.88 -12.34
N SER A 306 -0.84 -0.79 -13.03
CA SER A 306 -0.99 -0.71 -14.50
C SER A 306 0.33 -0.55 -15.26
N GLY A 307 1.43 -0.33 -14.56
CA GLY A 307 2.72 0.01 -15.18
C GLY A 307 2.81 1.49 -15.58
N PRO A 308 3.93 1.91 -16.18
CA PRO A 308 4.18 3.31 -16.52
C PRO A 308 3.22 3.81 -17.62
N ASN A 309 2.73 5.05 -17.46
CA ASN A 309 1.84 5.72 -18.42
C ASN A 309 0.55 4.97 -18.75
N LYS A 310 0.05 4.15 -17.82
CA LYS A 310 -1.22 3.43 -17.93
C LYS A 310 -2.00 3.60 -16.64
N ASN A 311 -3.31 3.44 -16.69
CA ASN A 311 -4.18 3.43 -15.51
C ASN A 311 -4.75 2.05 -15.23
N THR A 312 -4.90 1.73 -13.95
CA THR A 312 -5.81 0.68 -13.49
C THR A 312 -7.22 1.27 -13.46
N ILE A 313 -8.18 0.59 -14.06
CA ILE A 313 -9.58 1.01 -14.13
C ILE A 313 -10.45 -0.12 -13.57
N PHE A 314 -11.26 0.16 -12.55
CA PHE A 314 -12.28 -0.75 -12.05
C PHE A 314 -13.66 -0.26 -12.47
N ALA A 315 -14.37 -1.09 -13.23
CA ALA A 315 -15.78 -0.91 -13.52
C ALA A 315 -16.59 -1.54 -12.38
N ARG A 316 -17.25 -0.71 -11.57
CA ARG A 316 -17.99 -1.17 -10.39
C ARG A 316 -19.45 -1.42 -10.69
N THR A 317 -20.06 -0.55 -11.50
CA THR A 317 -21.45 -0.67 -11.92
C THR A 317 -21.59 -1.12 -13.37
N GLY A 318 -22.79 -1.57 -13.76
CA GLY A 318 -23.08 -1.96 -15.15
C GLY A 318 -22.86 -0.79 -16.11
N ILE A 319 -23.36 0.40 -15.74
CA ILE A 319 -23.16 1.64 -16.49
C ILE A 319 -21.66 1.97 -16.64
N GLY A 320 -20.88 1.81 -15.56
CA GLY A 320 -19.43 2.01 -15.62
C GLY A 320 -18.76 1.08 -16.63
N THR A 321 -19.20 -0.19 -16.70
CA THR A 321 -18.67 -1.19 -17.65
C THR A 321 -18.99 -0.79 -19.10
N GLU A 322 -20.25 -0.45 -19.38
CA GLU A 322 -20.69 -0.04 -20.72
C GLU A 322 -19.93 1.20 -21.22
N ILE A 323 -19.77 2.22 -20.36
CA ILE A 323 -19.06 3.45 -20.72
C ILE A 323 -17.60 3.18 -21.06
N ILE A 324 -16.89 2.36 -20.28
CA ILE A 324 -15.48 2.04 -20.53
C ILE A 324 -15.33 1.26 -21.84
N GLU A 325 -16.12 0.21 -22.02
CA GLU A 325 -16.01 -0.66 -23.19
C GLU A 325 -16.42 0.05 -24.48
N ASP A 326 -17.47 0.87 -24.46
CA ASP A 326 -17.90 1.59 -25.65
C ASP A 326 -16.94 2.74 -25.99
N ALA A 327 -16.40 3.45 -25.00
CA ALA A 327 -15.33 4.41 -25.22
C ALA A 327 -14.10 3.73 -25.86
N ALA A 328 -13.77 2.50 -25.45
CA ALA A 328 -12.69 1.73 -26.05
C ALA A 328 -13.00 1.30 -27.50
N LYS A 329 -14.21 0.78 -27.75
CA LYS A 329 -14.65 0.40 -29.11
C LYS A 329 -14.63 1.59 -30.08
N LYS A 330 -14.99 2.79 -29.60
CA LYS A 330 -14.94 4.03 -30.40
C LYS A 330 -13.54 4.67 -30.48
N GLY A 331 -12.54 4.04 -29.86
CA GLY A 331 -11.14 4.43 -30.00
C GLY A 331 -10.69 5.59 -29.12
N TYR A 332 -11.46 5.99 -28.10
CA TYR A 332 -11.06 7.04 -27.15
C TYR A 332 -9.97 6.57 -26.18
N LEU A 333 -9.99 5.28 -25.81
CA LEU A 333 -8.98 4.63 -25.00
C LEU A 333 -8.70 3.21 -25.50
N THR A 334 -7.51 2.70 -25.19
CA THR A 334 -7.17 1.29 -25.32
C THR A 334 -7.31 0.64 -23.96
N ILE A 335 -7.99 -0.51 -23.89
CA ILE A 335 -8.13 -1.32 -22.67
C ILE A 335 -7.50 -2.71 -22.87
N GLU A 336 -6.82 -3.19 -21.83
CA GLU A 336 -6.26 -4.54 -21.74
C GLU A 336 -6.87 -5.25 -20.52
N PRO A 337 -7.01 -6.59 -20.53
CA PRO A 337 -7.49 -7.35 -19.37
C PRO A 337 -6.61 -7.09 -18.14
N TYR A 338 -7.24 -6.95 -16.98
CA TYR A 338 -6.52 -6.78 -15.72
C TYR A 338 -6.12 -8.11 -15.10
N ASP A 339 -4.82 -8.34 -14.93
CA ASP A 339 -4.29 -9.59 -14.39
C ASP A 339 -4.22 -9.62 -12.85
N THR A 340 -4.03 -10.83 -12.30
CA THR A 340 -3.90 -11.05 -10.85
C THR A 340 -2.61 -10.49 -10.25
N ILE A 341 -1.55 -10.28 -11.05
CA ILE A 341 -0.26 -9.77 -10.57
C ILE A 341 -0.41 -8.29 -10.23
N ASN A 342 -1.06 -7.55 -11.12
CA ASN A 342 -1.41 -6.15 -11.02
C ASN A 342 -2.31 -5.87 -9.80
N LEU A 343 -3.26 -6.78 -9.53
CA LEU A 343 -4.16 -6.69 -8.38
C LEU A 343 -3.42 -6.70 -7.03
N ASN A 344 -2.35 -7.49 -6.89
CA ASN A 344 -1.60 -7.58 -5.64
C ASN A 344 -0.98 -6.23 -5.21
N ALA A 345 -0.55 -5.40 -6.17
CA ALA A 345 0.01 -4.09 -5.87
C ALA A 345 -1.06 -3.14 -5.30
N VAL A 346 -2.27 -3.18 -5.87
CA VAL A 346 -3.41 -2.37 -5.40
C VAL A 346 -3.87 -2.86 -4.02
N LEU A 347 -4.00 -4.17 -3.83
CA LEU A 347 -4.35 -4.78 -2.54
C LEU A 347 -3.36 -4.40 -1.44
N PHE A 348 -2.07 -4.40 -1.75
CA PHE A 348 -1.03 -4.01 -0.80
C PHE A 348 -1.19 -2.55 -0.35
N LEU A 349 -1.36 -1.62 -1.29
CA LEU A 349 -1.57 -0.22 -0.93
C LEU A 349 -2.91 0.00 -0.19
N ALA A 350 -3.97 -0.68 -0.60
CA ALA A 350 -5.25 -0.61 0.06
C ALA A 350 -5.18 -1.10 1.51
N LYS A 351 -4.42 -2.18 1.75
CA LYS A 351 -4.11 -2.67 3.10
C LYS A 351 -3.36 -1.61 3.91
N LEU A 352 -2.33 -0.97 3.35
CA LEU A 352 -1.62 0.11 4.03
C LEU A 352 -2.55 1.28 4.38
N LYS A 353 -3.46 1.63 3.48
CA LYS A 353 -4.45 2.68 3.70
C LYS A 353 -5.40 2.32 4.85
N LYS A 354 -5.99 1.14 4.86
CA LYS A 354 -6.92 0.69 5.92
C LYS A 354 -6.24 0.54 7.27
N VAL A 355 -5.01 0.03 7.30
CA VAL A 355 -4.27 -0.15 8.55
C VAL A 355 -3.76 1.19 9.12
N SER A 356 -3.65 2.23 8.29
CA SER A 356 -3.16 3.55 8.73
C SER A 356 -3.95 4.16 9.89
N GLN A 357 -5.28 3.91 9.95
CA GLN A 357 -6.16 4.39 11.02
C GLN A 357 -5.72 3.89 12.40
N TYR A 358 -5.13 2.69 12.46
CA TYR A 358 -4.73 2.09 13.72
C TYR A 358 -3.39 2.60 14.26
N ASN A 359 -2.63 3.35 13.46
CA ASN A 359 -1.32 3.88 13.86
C ASN A 359 -1.40 5.26 14.55
N ILE A 360 -2.61 5.82 14.75
CA ILE A 360 -2.81 7.21 15.23
C ILE A 360 -2.42 7.38 16.70
N GLN A 361 -2.69 6.38 17.56
CA GLN A 361 -2.25 6.36 18.95
C GLN A 361 -1.88 4.93 19.36
N LYS A 362 -0.58 4.60 19.34
CA LYS A 362 -0.13 3.33 19.91
C LYS A 362 -0.37 3.35 21.41
N ARG A 363 -1.04 2.31 21.94
CA ARG A 363 -1.19 2.11 23.39
C ARG A 363 0.21 2.05 24.02
N LYS A 364 0.48 2.93 25.00
CA LYS A 364 1.65 2.78 25.87
C LYS A 364 1.32 1.68 26.87
N VAL A 365 1.92 0.50 26.69
CA VAL A 365 1.83 -0.56 27.69
C VAL A 365 2.74 -0.15 28.84
N PHE A 366 2.14 0.18 29.99
CA PHE A 366 2.88 0.36 31.24
C PHE A 366 2.84 -0.96 31.98
N ILE A 367 3.90 -1.77 31.85
CA ILE A 367 4.07 -2.94 32.71
C ILE A 367 4.56 -2.41 34.05
N VAL A 368 3.64 -2.24 35.00
CA VAL A 368 4.02 -2.03 36.40
C VAL A 368 4.38 -3.41 36.95
N LYS A 369 5.67 -3.77 36.86
CA LYS A 369 6.18 -4.87 37.68
C LYS A 369 6.26 -4.37 39.12
N ASP A 370 5.48 -4.97 40.01
CA ASP A 370 5.72 -4.81 41.44
C ASP A 370 7.15 -5.29 41.72
N SER A 371 7.98 -4.41 42.26
CA SER A 371 9.42 -4.61 42.51
C SER A 371 9.72 -5.59 43.65
N LYS A 372 8.87 -6.61 43.83
CA LYS A 372 8.94 -7.60 44.92
C LYS A 372 9.30 -9.01 44.45
N GLU A 373 9.98 -9.14 43.33
CA GLU A 373 10.79 -10.33 43.07
C GLU A 373 12.25 -9.91 43.20
N GLU A 374 12.91 -10.36 44.26
CA GLU A 374 14.37 -10.36 44.31
C GLU A 374 14.84 -11.13 43.09
N GLU A 375 15.49 -10.44 42.13
CA GLU A 375 16.21 -11.12 41.07
C GLU A 375 17.12 -12.16 41.74
N PRO A 376 17.03 -13.45 41.37
CA PRO A 376 17.94 -14.44 41.93
C PRO A 376 19.35 -13.97 41.61
N ARG A 377 20.17 -13.76 42.66
CA ARG A 377 21.59 -13.49 42.49
C ARG A 377 22.13 -14.55 41.54
N ILE A 378 22.75 -14.08 40.45
CA ILE A 378 23.40 -14.97 39.50
C ILE A 378 24.54 -15.66 40.25
N GLU A 379 24.29 -16.87 40.73
CA GLU A 379 25.35 -17.77 41.12
C GLU A 379 26.06 -18.18 39.82
N THR A 380 27.33 -17.78 39.70
CA THR A 380 28.22 -18.31 38.66
C THR A 380 28.33 -19.81 38.85
N LYS A 381 27.60 -20.54 38.01
CA LYS A 381 27.72 -21.98 37.88
C LYS A 381 29.14 -22.33 37.37
N PRO A 382 29.83 -23.31 37.97
CA PRO A 382 31.07 -23.83 37.41
C PRO A 382 30.84 -24.29 35.96
N GLU A 383 31.88 -24.28 35.13
CA GLU A 383 31.82 -24.57 33.69
C GLU A 383 31.16 -25.92 33.36
N SER A 384 31.13 -26.85 34.32
CA SER A 384 30.45 -28.14 34.25
C SER A 384 28.91 -28.08 34.32
N ASP A 385 28.33 -26.95 34.75
CA ASP A 385 26.90 -26.73 34.96
C ASP A 385 26.28 -25.76 33.93
N GLN A 386 27.05 -25.35 32.92
CA GLN A 386 26.52 -24.61 31.77
C GLN A 386 25.58 -25.52 30.96
N THR A 387 24.39 -25.02 30.62
CA THR A 387 23.39 -25.77 29.87
C THR A 387 24.01 -26.26 28.56
N PRO A 388 23.97 -27.57 28.26
CA PRO A 388 24.48 -28.06 26.98
C PRO A 388 23.74 -27.36 25.85
N VAL A 389 24.47 -26.64 25.01
CA VAL A 389 23.92 -26.03 23.80
C VAL A 389 23.31 -27.16 22.98
N SER A 390 21.98 -27.11 22.80
CA SER A 390 21.28 -28.11 21.99
C SER A 390 21.92 -28.11 20.60
N PRO A 391 22.44 -29.24 20.10
CA PRO A 391 22.99 -29.30 18.77
C PRO A 391 21.90 -28.84 17.80
N ALA A 392 22.23 -27.89 16.93
CA ALA A 392 21.31 -27.32 15.96
C ALA A 392 20.52 -28.45 15.26
N LEU A 393 19.19 -28.34 15.28
CA LEU A 393 18.28 -29.23 14.55
C LEU A 393 18.86 -29.47 13.14
N GLY A 394 19.16 -30.73 12.82
CA GLY A 394 20.03 -31.09 11.70
C GLY A 394 19.67 -30.46 10.35
N THR A 395 20.68 -30.28 9.49
CA THR A 395 20.70 -29.88 8.05
C THR A 395 19.79 -28.74 7.54
N ARG A 396 18.81 -28.25 8.30
CA ARG A 396 17.98 -27.10 7.92
C ARG A 396 18.72 -25.81 8.27
N LYS A 397 18.85 -24.92 7.29
CA LYS A 397 19.37 -23.57 7.51
C LYS A 397 18.45 -22.83 8.48
N VAL A 398 18.93 -22.50 9.67
CA VAL A 398 18.17 -21.77 10.70
C VAL A 398 17.80 -20.38 10.21
N LEU A 399 18.76 -19.72 9.56
CA LEU A 399 18.61 -18.40 8.97
C LEU A 399 18.83 -18.48 7.46
N ARG A 400 17.92 -17.88 6.69
CA ARG A 400 18.12 -17.66 5.24
C ARG A 400 18.57 -16.21 5.05
N VAL A 401 19.67 -16.03 4.32
CA VAL A 401 20.25 -14.70 4.06
C VAL A 401 20.33 -14.47 2.55
N SER A 402 19.80 -13.35 2.08
CA SER A 402 19.94 -12.85 0.71
C SER A 402 20.58 -11.47 0.69
N LYS A 403 21.18 -11.10 -0.45
CA LYS A 403 21.83 -9.80 -0.64
C LYS A 403 21.35 -9.11 -1.92
N ALA A 404 21.25 -7.79 -1.88
CA ALA A 404 21.03 -6.92 -3.03
C ALA A 404 21.86 -5.64 -2.88
N ILE A 405 22.52 -5.20 -3.94
CA ILE A 405 23.30 -3.96 -3.93
C ILE A 405 22.41 -2.83 -4.44
N ASN A 406 22.31 -1.73 -3.69
CA ASN A 406 21.72 -0.48 -4.16
C ASN A 406 22.86 0.47 -4.56
N GLU A 407 23.12 0.59 -5.86
CA GLU A 407 24.22 1.40 -6.40
C GLU A 407 24.01 2.91 -6.18
N VAL A 408 22.75 3.36 -6.20
CA VAL A 408 22.39 4.78 -6.03
C VAL A 408 22.67 5.25 -4.60
N GLU A 409 22.33 4.41 -3.62
CA GLU A 409 22.49 4.73 -2.20
C GLU A 409 23.82 4.22 -1.63
N LYS A 410 24.59 3.43 -2.40
CA LYS A 410 25.88 2.83 -2.02
C LYS A 410 25.75 1.93 -0.77
N VAL A 411 24.69 1.14 -0.72
CA VAL A 411 24.34 0.26 0.40
C VAL A 411 24.16 -1.18 -0.07
N LEU A 412 24.70 -2.13 0.68
CA LEU A 412 24.40 -3.55 0.58
C LEU A 412 23.20 -3.88 1.46
N ASN A 413 22.05 -4.17 0.84
CA ASN A 413 20.86 -4.64 1.53
C ASN A 413 20.98 -6.14 1.79
N ILE A 414 21.00 -6.52 3.07
CA ILE A 414 21.02 -7.91 3.54
C ILE A 414 19.65 -8.23 4.12
N SER A 415 18.94 -9.17 3.51
CA SER A 415 17.66 -9.67 4.03
C SER A 415 17.90 -10.94 4.84
N LEU A 416 17.47 -10.93 6.10
CA LEU A 416 17.56 -12.04 7.04
C LEU A 416 16.17 -12.60 7.29
N THR A 417 15.93 -13.85 6.93
CA THR A 417 14.66 -14.55 7.18
C THR A 417 14.85 -15.66 8.19
N ASN A 418 14.08 -15.65 9.28
CA ASN A 418 13.99 -16.78 10.19
C ASN A 418 13.29 -17.95 9.48
N ALA A 419 14.04 -19.03 9.23
CA ALA A 419 13.55 -20.19 8.49
C ALA A 419 13.03 -21.31 9.42
N ILE A 420 13.14 -21.14 10.74
CA ILE A 420 12.63 -22.08 11.74
C ILE A 420 11.27 -21.63 12.29
N GLY A 421 10.55 -22.57 12.88
CA GLY A 421 9.23 -22.32 13.45
C GLY A 421 9.26 -21.75 14.88
N HIS A 422 10.42 -21.31 15.37
CA HIS A 422 10.62 -20.77 16.73
C HIS A 422 11.09 -19.32 16.66
N VAL A 423 10.84 -18.54 17.71
CA VAL A 423 11.36 -17.17 17.84
C VAL A 423 12.87 -17.24 18.07
N LEU A 424 13.63 -16.42 17.37
CA LEU A 424 15.06 -16.25 17.63
C LEU A 424 15.24 -15.02 18.52
N GLU A 425 15.58 -15.24 19.78
CA GLU A 425 15.83 -14.17 20.75
C GLU A 425 17.31 -13.75 20.74
N ASN A 426 17.55 -12.47 21.01
CA ASN A 426 18.88 -11.83 21.08
C ASN A 426 19.82 -12.22 19.92
N LEU A 427 19.30 -12.16 18.70
CA LEU A 427 20.04 -12.46 17.48
C LEU A 427 21.12 -11.39 17.24
N LYS A 428 22.37 -11.73 17.55
CA LYS A 428 23.56 -10.93 17.29
C LYS A 428 23.99 -11.13 15.85
N ILE A 429 24.11 -10.05 15.11
CA ILE A 429 24.52 -10.04 13.71
C ILE A 429 25.81 -9.27 13.59
N ARG A 430 26.76 -9.85 12.89
CA ARG A 430 28.07 -9.26 12.59
C ARG A 430 28.28 -9.27 11.09
N ILE A 431 28.47 -8.08 10.53
CA ILE A 431 28.74 -7.88 9.10
C ILE A 431 30.10 -7.19 8.99
N VAL A 432 30.98 -7.73 8.15
CA VAL A 432 32.37 -7.27 8.03
C VAL A 432 32.82 -7.31 6.58
N SER A 433 33.57 -6.31 6.13
CA SER A 433 34.26 -6.36 4.84
C SER A 433 35.57 -7.11 4.99
N VAL A 434 35.89 -7.97 4.03
CA VAL A 434 37.10 -8.81 4.05
C VAL A 434 37.94 -8.51 2.82
N GLU A 435 39.13 -7.98 3.05
CA GLU A 435 40.15 -7.68 2.04
C GLU A 435 41.44 -8.41 2.44
N ASP A 436 42.01 -9.23 1.54
CA ASP A 436 43.31 -9.90 1.72
C ASP A 436 43.53 -10.53 3.12
N LEU A 437 42.50 -11.21 3.65
CA LEU A 437 42.43 -11.87 4.97
C LEU A 437 42.26 -10.93 6.18
N PHE A 438 42.17 -9.62 5.97
CA PHE A 438 41.90 -8.64 7.03
C PHE A 438 40.42 -8.23 7.06
N GLU A 439 39.89 -8.15 8.28
CA GLU A 439 38.54 -7.67 8.55
C GLU A 439 38.54 -6.14 8.68
N LYS A 440 37.72 -5.47 7.85
CA LYS A 440 37.49 -4.03 7.89
C LYS A 440 36.04 -3.72 8.27
N ARG A 441 35.87 -2.66 9.07
CA ARG A 441 34.58 -2.05 9.43
C ARG A 441 33.54 -3.05 9.98
N PRO A 442 33.82 -3.74 11.10
CA PRO A 442 32.86 -4.64 11.70
C PRO A 442 31.63 -3.85 12.18
N TRP A 443 30.47 -4.25 11.68
CA TRP A 443 29.18 -3.73 12.11
C TRP A 443 28.45 -4.81 12.90
N ILE A 444 28.14 -4.52 14.16
CA ILE A 444 27.47 -5.44 15.07
C ILE A 444 26.14 -4.82 15.48
N THR A 445 25.07 -5.60 15.34
CA THR A 445 23.75 -5.23 15.85
C THR A 445 23.13 -6.41 16.58
N THR A 446 22.19 -6.13 17.48
CA THR A 446 21.41 -7.16 18.17
C THR A 446 19.94 -6.95 17.86
N ILE A 447 19.30 -7.97 17.31
CA ILE A 447 17.85 -8.02 17.13
C ILE A 447 17.29 -8.76 18.33
N LYS A 448 16.50 -8.06 19.16
CA LYS A 448 15.93 -8.64 20.38
C LYS A 448 15.12 -9.91 20.11
N GLU A 449 14.28 -9.86 19.08
CA GLU A 449 13.39 -10.97 18.71
C GLU A 449 13.21 -10.97 17.19
N LEU A 450 13.39 -12.13 16.57
CA LEU A 450 13.07 -12.36 15.16
C LEU A 450 12.07 -13.52 15.05
N PHE A 451 10.84 -13.21 14.65
CA PHE A 451 9.74 -14.19 14.66
C PHE A 451 9.85 -15.22 13.53
N PRO A 452 9.19 -16.39 13.67
CA PRO A 452 9.14 -17.40 12.62
C PRO A 452 8.68 -16.83 11.28
N TYR A 453 9.44 -17.11 10.21
CA TYR A 453 9.18 -16.67 8.83
C TYR A 453 9.20 -15.16 8.61
N GLU A 454 9.54 -14.38 9.63
CA GLU A 454 9.75 -12.94 9.49
C GLU A 454 11.05 -12.67 8.73
N THR A 455 11.01 -11.68 7.83
CA THR A 455 12.19 -11.15 7.15
C THR A 455 12.47 -9.74 7.60
N ILE A 456 13.73 -9.48 7.95
CA ILE A 456 14.24 -8.15 8.29
C ILE A 456 15.31 -7.77 7.28
N GLU A 457 15.31 -6.51 6.85
CA GLU A 457 16.32 -5.96 5.96
C GLU A 457 17.27 -5.05 6.72
N ILE A 458 18.56 -5.21 6.44
CA ILE A 458 19.64 -4.46 7.04
C ILE A 458 20.46 -3.83 5.92
N GLY A 459 20.61 -2.50 5.95
CA GLY A 459 21.52 -1.79 5.06
C GLY A 459 22.93 -1.74 5.64
N TYR A 460 23.91 -2.33 4.97
CA TYR A 460 25.33 -2.21 5.29
C TYR A 460 25.99 -1.23 4.30
N PRO A 461 26.59 -0.12 4.77
CA PRO A 461 27.20 0.87 3.88
C PRO A 461 28.42 0.29 3.16
N LEU A 462 28.50 0.47 1.83
CA LEU A 462 29.62 0.01 1.01
C LEU A 462 30.70 1.09 0.92
N GLU A 463 31.93 0.65 0.69
CA GLU A 463 33.05 1.55 0.49
C GLU A 463 33.04 2.16 -0.91
N VAL A 464 33.47 3.42 -0.99
CA VAL A 464 33.43 4.22 -2.21
C VAL A 464 34.77 4.92 -2.37
N GLN A 465 35.39 4.76 -3.53
CA GLN A 465 36.60 5.47 -3.90
C GLN A 465 36.35 6.19 -5.23
N GLU A 466 36.67 7.49 -5.29
CA GLU A 466 36.46 8.33 -6.49
C GLU A 466 35.03 8.32 -7.06
N GLY A 467 34.04 7.98 -6.23
CA GLY A 467 32.63 7.92 -6.62
C GLY A 467 32.12 6.53 -6.98
N GLU A 468 33.01 5.56 -7.20
CA GLU A 468 32.71 4.17 -7.54
C GLU A 468 32.71 3.24 -6.31
N ILE A 469 31.89 2.19 -6.33
CA ILE A 469 31.78 1.22 -5.24
C ILE A 469 32.96 0.26 -5.30
N ILE A 470 33.63 0.05 -4.16
CA ILE A 470 34.63 -1.01 -4.03
C ILE A 470 33.91 -2.33 -3.75
N TYR A 471 34.03 -3.28 -4.68
CA TYR A 471 33.41 -4.59 -4.59
C TYR A 471 34.27 -5.56 -3.78
N GLU A 472 34.23 -5.43 -2.45
CA GLU A 472 34.93 -6.32 -1.52
C GLU A 472 34.06 -7.53 -1.11
N ASN A 473 34.68 -8.56 -0.51
CA ASN A 473 33.93 -9.68 0.04
C ASN A 473 33.28 -9.28 1.36
N VAL A 474 32.00 -9.56 1.54
CA VAL A 474 31.30 -9.26 2.81
C VAL A 474 30.99 -10.55 3.55
N LEU A 475 31.51 -10.69 4.77
CA LEU A 475 31.19 -11.77 5.69
C LEU A 475 29.97 -11.38 6.52
N VAL A 476 28.97 -12.26 6.54
CA VAL A 476 27.79 -12.14 7.41
C VAL A 476 27.76 -13.32 8.37
N GLU A 477 27.76 -13.02 9.66
CA GLU A 477 27.65 -13.97 10.75
C GLU A 477 26.43 -13.63 11.61
N ALA A 478 25.74 -14.67 12.07
CA ALA A 478 24.64 -14.50 13.00
C ALA A 478 24.72 -15.57 14.10
N SER A 479 24.49 -15.14 15.34
CA SER A 479 24.46 -15.99 16.51
C SER A 479 23.33 -15.60 17.45
N THR A 480 22.84 -16.57 18.21
CA THR A 480 21.84 -16.41 19.26
C THR A 480 22.39 -17.01 20.55
N ASP A 481 21.90 -16.55 21.70
CA ASP A 481 22.31 -17.12 22.98
C ASP A 481 21.87 -18.60 23.11
N GLU A 482 20.73 -18.98 22.53
CA GLU A 482 20.17 -20.34 22.61
C GLU A 482 20.86 -21.35 21.68
N TYR A 483 21.12 -20.98 20.42
CA TYR A 483 21.63 -21.89 19.38
C TYR A 483 23.10 -21.63 18.99
N GLY A 484 23.79 -20.70 19.65
CA GLY A 484 25.14 -20.30 19.27
C GLY A 484 25.21 -19.70 17.87
N LYS A 485 26.25 -20.02 17.08
CA LYS A 485 26.42 -19.52 15.71
C LYS A 485 25.49 -20.26 14.74
N ILE A 486 24.46 -19.56 14.24
CA ILE A 486 23.43 -20.14 13.37
C ILE A 486 23.66 -19.86 11.88
N TYR A 487 24.51 -18.87 11.55
CA TYR A 487 24.83 -18.53 10.16
C TYR A 487 26.24 -17.96 10.04
N SER A 488 26.94 -18.34 8.97
CA SER A 488 28.26 -17.81 8.61
C SER A 488 28.47 -17.97 7.11
N LYS A 489 28.55 -16.87 6.36
CA LYS A 489 28.85 -16.95 4.93
C LYS A 489 29.48 -15.67 4.41
N SER A 490 30.53 -15.82 3.59
CA SER A 490 31.10 -14.75 2.80
C SER A 490 30.39 -14.62 1.46
N PHE A 491 30.03 -13.40 1.11
CA PHE A 491 29.43 -13.05 -0.17
C PHE A 491 30.43 -12.28 -1.02
N LYS A 492 30.73 -12.79 -2.21
CA LYS A 492 31.49 -12.03 -3.21
C LYS A 492 30.61 -10.94 -3.79
N LEU A 493 31.00 -9.68 -3.68
CA LEU A 493 30.36 -8.59 -4.41
C LEU A 493 31.02 -8.51 -5.79
N ALA A 494 30.22 -8.32 -6.83
CA ALA A 494 30.71 -8.17 -8.20
C ALA A 494 29.88 -7.07 -8.87
N PRO A 495 30.47 -6.29 -9.79
CA PRO A 495 29.72 -5.33 -10.59
C PRO A 495 28.66 -6.06 -11.42
N PRO A 496 27.48 -5.46 -11.65
CA PRO A 496 26.49 -6.05 -12.53
C PRO A 496 27.06 -6.17 -13.94
N GLU A 497 26.93 -7.36 -14.54
CA GLU A 497 27.22 -7.56 -15.96
C GLU A 497 26.32 -6.60 -16.76
N LYS A 498 26.94 -5.65 -17.46
CA LYS A 498 26.25 -4.78 -18.42
C LYS A 498 25.60 -5.69 -19.48
N LYS A 499 24.27 -5.82 -19.45
CA LYS A 499 23.47 -6.44 -20.51
C LYS A 499 23.20 -5.45 -21.62
#